data_AF-A0AAE0CKK5-F1
#
_entry.id   AF-A0AAE0CKK5-F1
#
_cell.length_a   1.000
_cell.length_b   1.000
_cell.length_c   1.000
_cell.angle_alpha   90.00
_cell.angle_beta   90.00
_cell.angle_gamma   90.00
#
_symmetry.space_group_name_H-M   'P 1'
#
loop_
_entity.id
_entity.type
_entity.pdbx_description
1 polymer ?
#
loop_
_entity_poly.entity_id
_entity_poly.type
_entity_poly.pdbx_seq_one_letter_code
_entity_poly.pdbx_strand_id
1 'polypeptide(L)'
;MAFMKDRQIMDSLVIAGEIIHSWKTNSLFGLLVKLDFEKAYESVDHEFLFEIFSRMGFGNKWVEWIRWCATSLLLSVLVNGCQTKEFSIERGLYQGDPLSPLLFYMVVEVLSRMFNKAKEHGIIKWIGYKNDAMHITHL
;
A
#
# COMPACT_ATOMS: atom_id res chain seq x y z
N MET A 1 9.29 -4.05 4.81
CA MET A 1 8.37 -4.62 3.79
C MET A 1 7.78 -5.91 4.34
N ALA A 2 6.49 -6.15 4.10
CA ALA A 2 5.79 -7.38 4.45
C ALA A 2 5.13 -7.96 3.19
N PHE A 3 4.90 -9.28 3.17
CA PHE A 3 4.14 -10.00 2.13
C PHE A 3 4.77 -10.16 0.73
N MET A 4 6.01 -9.71 0.52
CA MET A 4 6.81 -10.08 -0.65
C MET A 4 7.78 -11.21 -0.30
N LYS A 5 7.92 -12.17 -1.22
CA LYS A 5 8.93 -13.21 -1.12
C LYS A 5 10.33 -12.55 -1.07
N ASP A 6 11.19 -13.07 -0.21
CA ASP A 6 12.59 -12.65 -0.06
C ASP A 6 12.81 -11.22 0.46
N ARG A 7 11.83 -10.62 1.16
CA ARG A 7 12.02 -9.36 1.90
C ARG A 7 11.63 -9.47 3.36
N GLN A 8 12.52 -9.07 4.25
CA GLN A 8 12.29 -9.06 5.69
C GLN A 8 12.00 -7.63 6.19
N ILE A 9 11.28 -7.53 7.30
CA ILE A 9 11.01 -6.23 7.94
C ILE A 9 12.30 -5.55 8.41
N MET A 10 13.30 -6.35 8.77
CA MET A 10 14.61 -5.86 9.22
C MET A 10 15.39 -5.14 8.11
N ASP A 11 15.23 -5.56 6.86
CA ASP A 11 15.90 -4.92 5.72
C ASP A 11 15.52 -3.43 5.64
N SER A 12 14.23 -3.14 5.81
CA SER A 12 13.70 -1.77 5.84
C SER A 12 14.32 -0.92 6.95
N LEU A 13 14.52 -1.48 8.14
CA LEU A 13 15.15 -0.77 9.26
C LEU A 13 16.64 -0.50 9.01
N VAL A 14 17.36 -1.49 8.47
CA VAL A 14 18.78 -1.37 8.14
C VAL A 14 18.99 -0.28 7.09
N ILE A 15 18.21 -0.31 6.00
CA ILE A 15 18.31 0.66 4.90
C ILE A 15 18.02 2.08 5.41
N ALA A 16 16.96 2.27 6.21
CA ALA A 16 16.65 3.58 6.79
C ALA A 16 17.80 4.08 7.69
N GLY A 17 18.38 3.19 8.50
CA GLY A 17 19.54 3.48 9.34
C GLY A 17 20.77 3.92 8.54
N GLU A 18 21.08 3.20 7.45
CA GLU A 18 22.19 3.53 6.55
C GLU A 18 22.01 4.88 5.86
N ILE A 19 20.80 5.20 5.42
CA ILE A 19 20.49 6.51 4.80
C ILE A 19 20.70 7.64 5.80
N ILE A 20 20.13 7.52 7.01
CA ILE A 20 20.28 8.53 8.06
C ILE A 20 21.76 8.68 8.44
N HIS A 21 22.49 7.57 8.57
CA HIS A 21 23.91 7.59 8.85
C HIS A 21 24.71 8.29 7.74
N SER A 22 24.42 7.98 6.47
CA SER A 22 25.06 8.61 5.32
C SER A 22 24.80 10.11 5.26
N TRP A 23 23.57 10.56 5.53
CA TRP A 23 23.25 11.99 5.56
C TRP A 23 24.03 12.72 6.65
N LYS A 24 24.14 12.12 7.85
CA LYS A 24 24.95 12.68 8.95
C LYS A 24 26.43 12.78 8.59
N THR A 25 27.01 11.70 8.06
CA THR A 25 28.44 11.65 7.70
C THR A 25 28.80 12.63 6.58
N ASN A 26 27.88 12.85 5.63
CA ASN A 26 28.09 13.79 4.52
C ASN A 26 27.57 15.20 4.79
N SER A 27 27.10 15.51 6.01
CA SER A 27 26.48 16.79 6.37
C SER A 27 25.36 17.23 5.41
N LEU A 28 24.56 16.27 4.94
CA LEU A 28 23.42 16.53 4.07
C LEU A 28 22.20 16.94 4.89
N PHE A 29 21.54 18.03 4.48
CA PHE A 29 20.28 18.48 5.06
C PHE A 29 19.10 17.97 4.22
N GLY A 30 18.11 17.40 4.89
CA GLY A 30 16.93 16.82 4.24
C GLY A 30 15.80 16.56 5.24
N LEU A 31 14.65 16.15 4.71
CA LEU A 31 13.48 15.79 5.50
C LEU A 31 13.28 14.27 5.43
N LEU A 32 13.09 13.63 6.58
CA LEU A 32 12.61 12.26 6.66
C LEU A 32 11.10 12.29 6.81
N VAL A 33 10.39 11.68 5.86
CA VAL A 33 8.92 11.59 5.88
C VAL A 33 8.54 10.15 6.17
N LYS A 34 7.81 9.94 7.28
CA LYS A 34 7.16 8.67 7.60
C LYS A 34 5.67 8.84 7.36
N LEU A 35 5.12 8.02 6.45
CA LEU A 35 3.69 7.97 6.17
C LEU A 35 3.12 6.70 6.80
N ASP A 36 1.93 6.83 7.38
CA ASP A 36 1.18 5.72 7.94
C ASP A 36 -0.26 5.79 7.42
N PHE A 37 -0.84 4.63 7.15
CA PHE A 37 -2.21 4.55 6.63
C PHE A 37 -3.17 4.29 7.79
N GLU A 38 -3.97 5.30 8.12
CA GLU A 38 -5.07 5.10 9.05
C GLU A 38 -6.03 4.06 8.47
N LYS A 39 -6.28 2.98 9.22
CA LYS A 39 -7.23 1.94 8.84
C LYS A 39 -6.97 1.41 7.41
N ALA A 40 -5.72 1.04 7.15
CA ALA A 40 -5.19 0.67 5.84
C ALA A 40 -6.14 -0.20 5.00
N TYR A 41 -6.67 -1.28 5.56
CA TYR A 41 -7.60 -2.16 4.84
C TYR A 41 -9.00 -1.56 4.71
N GLU A 42 -9.55 -1.03 5.79
CA GLU A 42 -10.94 -0.57 5.88
C GLU A 42 -11.19 0.71 5.06
N SER A 43 -10.15 1.47 4.75
CA SER A 43 -10.21 2.72 3.99
C SER A 43 -10.17 2.54 2.47
N VAL A 44 -9.90 1.33 1.97
CA VAL A 44 -9.75 1.07 0.52
C VAL A 44 -11.08 1.24 -0.21
N ASP A 45 -11.13 2.22 -1.11
CA ASP A 45 -12.25 2.41 -2.02
C ASP A 45 -12.27 1.32 -3.11
N HIS A 46 -13.41 0.64 -3.27
CA HIS A 46 -13.54 -0.50 -4.18
C HIS A 46 -13.45 -0.10 -5.65
N GLU A 47 -14.09 0.99 -6.06
CA GLU A 47 -14.03 1.46 -7.45
C GLU A 47 -12.62 1.91 -7.81
N PHE A 48 -11.94 2.60 -6.89
CA PHE A 48 -10.51 2.92 -7.07
C PHE A 48 -9.67 1.65 -7.25
N LEU A 49 -9.90 0.61 -6.44
CA LEU A 49 -9.20 -0.67 -6.57
C LEU A 49 -9.42 -1.30 -7.96
N PHE A 50 -10.66 -1.34 -8.45
CA PHE A 50 -10.95 -1.92 -9.77
C PHE A 50 -10.34 -1.11 -10.92
N GLU A 51 -10.30 0.21 -10.78
CA GLU A 51 -9.63 1.10 -11.73
C GLU A 51 -8.12 0.83 -11.76
N ILE A 52 -7.48 0.60 -10.60
CA ILE A 52 -6.05 0.25 -10.52
C ILE A 52 -5.77 -1.01 -11.33
N PHE A 53 -6.52 -2.09 -11.08
CA PHE A 53 -6.32 -3.36 -11.79
C PHE A 53 -6.51 -3.18 -13.30
N SER A 54 -7.55 -2.45 -13.71
CA SER A 54 -7.81 -2.16 -15.12
C SER A 54 -6.66 -1.38 -15.76
N ARG A 55 -6.18 -0.31 -15.10
CA ARG A 55 -5.07 0.54 -15.60
C ARG A 55 -3.71 -0.17 -15.57
N MET A 56 -3.53 -1.17 -14.72
CA MET A 56 -2.33 -2.01 -14.69
C MET A 56 -2.35 -3.10 -15.76
N GLY A 57 -3.41 -3.18 -16.58
CA GLY A 57 -3.47 -4.08 -17.73
C GLY A 57 -4.01 -5.48 -17.41
N PHE A 58 -4.63 -5.67 -16.23
CA PHE A 58 -5.32 -6.92 -15.94
C PHE A 58 -6.54 -7.05 -16.85
N GLY A 59 -6.74 -8.25 -17.42
CA GLY A 59 -7.90 -8.50 -18.27
C GLY A 59 -9.22 -8.39 -17.51
N ASN A 60 -10.30 -8.02 -18.20
CA ASN A 60 -11.62 -7.80 -17.59
C ASN A 60 -12.07 -8.95 -16.68
N LYS A 61 -11.80 -10.20 -17.06
CA LYS A 61 -12.13 -11.39 -16.25
C LYS A 61 -11.49 -11.35 -14.85
N TRP A 62 -10.23 -10.91 -14.75
CA TRP A 62 -9.55 -10.75 -13.47
C TRP A 62 -10.16 -9.62 -12.65
N VAL A 63 -10.48 -8.49 -13.30
CA VAL A 63 -11.12 -7.35 -12.63
C VAL A 63 -12.48 -7.76 -12.06
N GLU A 64 -13.29 -8.52 -12.81
CA GLU A 64 -14.58 -9.04 -12.33
C GLU A 64 -14.42 -9.98 -11.12
N TRP A 65 -13.40 -10.85 -11.12
CA TRP A 65 -13.14 -11.72 -9.98
C TRP A 65 -12.76 -10.94 -8.73
N ILE A 66 -11.88 -9.95 -8.86
CA ILE A 66 -11.51 -9.07 -7.73
C ILE A 66 -12.72 -8.28 -7.25
N ARG A 67 -13.55 -7.77 -8.18
CA ARG A 67 -14.81 -7.09 -7.85
C ARG A 67 -15.71 -7.99 -7.03
N TRP A 68 -15.95 -9.21 -7.51
CA TRP A 68 -16.77 -10.16 -6.79
C TRP A 68 -16.22 -10.44 -5.39
N CYS A 69 -14.92 -10.73 -5.26
CA CYS A 69 -14.29 -10.97 -3.95
C CYS A 69 -14.41 -9.78 -3.00
N ALA A 70 -14.26 -8.54 -3.49
CA ALA A 70 -14.30 -7.34 -2.65
C ALA A 70 -15.72 -6.95 -2.22
N THR A 71 -16.75 -7.23 -3.03
CA THR A 71 -18.13 -6.76 -2.79
C THR A 71 -19.10 -7.85 -2.34
N SER A 72 -18.75 -9.13 -2.44
CA SER A 72 -19.66 -10.24 -2.09
C SER A 72 -19.88 -10.42 -0.59
N LEU A 73 -19.16 -9.68 0.26
CA LEU A 73 -19.20 -9.85 1.70
C LEU A 73 -20.38 -9.11 2.34
N LEU A 74 -21.21 -9.87 3.05
CA LEU A 74 -22.24 -9.35 3.95
C LEU A 74 -21.73 -9.45 5.39
N LEU A 75 -21.95 -8.40 6.18
CA LEU A 75 -21.61 -8.34 7.59
C LEU A 75 -22.87 -8.23 8.44
N SER A 76 -22.77 -8.69 9.68
CA SER A 76 -23.75 -8.45 10.74
C SER A 76 -23.00 -8.20 12.04
N VAL A 77 -23.54 -7.38 12.92
CA VAL A 77 -22.97 -7.11 14.24
C VAL A 77 -23.66 -8.00 15.27
N LEU A 78 -22.89 -8.53 16.22
CA LEU A 78 -23.44 -9.26 17.36
C LEU A 78 -23.62 -8.28 18.53
N VAL A 79 -24.86 -8.07 18.97
CA VAL A 79 -25.22 -7.19 20.09
C VAL A 79 -25.83 -8.04 21.20
N ASN A 80 -25.12 -8.17 22.33
CA ASN A 80 -25.54 -9.00 23.47
C ASN A 80 -25.87 -10.46 23.10
N GLY A 81 -25.14 -11.03 22.15
CA GLY A 81 -25.39 -12.39 21.65
C GLY A 81 -26.49 -12.51 20.59
N CYS A 82 -27.18 -11.41 20.26
CA CYS A 82 -28.16 -11.36 19.18
C CYS A 82 -27.54 -10.74 17.92
N GLN A 83 -27.67 -11.43 16.78
CA GLN A 83 -27.17 -10.96 15.49
C GLN A 83 -28.10 -9.87 14.92
N THR A 84 -27.53 -8.78 14.41
CA THR A 84 -28.29 -7.76 13.68
C THR A 84 -28.65 -8.24 12.27
N LYS A 85 -29.46 -7.43 11.55
CA LYS A 85 -29.61 -7.61 10.11
C LYS A 85 -28.26 -7.51 9.41
N GLU A 86 -28.13 -8.25 8.33
CA GLU A 86 -26.98 -8.20 7.44
C GLU A 86 -26.96 -6.90 6.64
N PHE A 87 -25.77 -6.40 6.35
CA PHE A 87 -25.52 -5.26 5.49
C PHE A 87 -24.26 -5.49 4.65
N SER A 88 -24.21 -4.89 3.47
CA SER A 88 -23.04 -4.96 2.57
C SER A 88 -21.95 -3.99 2.98
N ILE A 89 -20.70 -4.35 2.69
CA ILE A 89 -19.56 -3.44 2.85
C ILE A 89 -19.42 -2.60 1.58
N GLU A 90 -19.46 -1.28 1.72
CA GLU A 90 -19.27 -0.34 0.58
C GLU A 90 -17.81 0.06 0.39
N ARG A 91 -16.97 -0.15 1.40
CA ARG A 91 -15.56 0.23 1.41
C ARG A 91 -14.73 -0.70 2.27
N GLY A 92 -13.51 -0.96 1.83
CA GLY A 92 -12.49 -1.63 2.61
C GLY A 92 -12.31 -3.09 2.24
N LEU A 93 -11.19 -3.63 2.68
CA LEU A 93 -10.79 -5.02 2.50
C LEU A 93 -10.97 -5.79 3.80
N TYR A 94 -11.34 -7.06 3.70
CA TYR A 94 -11.59 -7.86 4.89
C TYR A 94 -10.29 -8.23 5.60
N GLN A 95 -10.15 -7.84 6.86
CA GLN A 95 -8.96 -8.18 7.65
C GLN A 95 -8.98 -9.69 7.97
N GLY A 96 -7.92 -10.40 7.58
CA GLY A 96 -7.83 -11.86 7.72
C GLY A 96 -8.21 -12.63 6.45
N ASP A 97 -8.73 -11.95 5.41
CA ASP A 97 -8.77 -12.53 4.07
C ASP A 97 -7.33 -12.63 3.51
N PRO A 98 -6.87 -13.81 3.07
CA PRO A 98 -5.55 -13.98 2.49
C PRO A 98 -5.29 -13.11 1.24
N LEU A 99 -6.33 -12.62 0.56
CA LEU A 99 -6.20 -11.76 -0.62
C LEU A 99 -5.99 -10.28 -0.26
N SER A 100 -6.50 -9.83 0.89
CA SER A 100 -6.47 -8.43 1.32
C SER A 100 -5.07 -7.80 1.33
N PRO A 101 -4.00 -8.47 1.82
CA PRO A 101 -2.64 -7.91 1.75
C PRO A 101 -2.17 -7.61 0.33
N LEU A 102 -2.51 -8.48 -0.64
CA LEU A 102 -2.14 -8.29 -2.04
C LEU A 102 -2.92 -7.15 -2.67
N LEU A 103 -4.22 -7.05 -2.40
CA LEU A 103 -5.06 -5.96 -2.91
C LEU A 103 -4.62 -4.61 -2.34
N PHE A 104 -4.28 -4.57 -1.05
CA PHE A 104 -3.73 -3.36 -0.43
C PHE A 104 -2.36 -3.00 -1.02
N TYR A 105 -1.50 -3.98 -1.33
CA TYR A 105 -0.23 -3.73 -2.00
C TYR A 105 -0.43 -3.02 -3.34
N MET A 106 -1.44 -3.41 -4.12
CA MET A 106 -1.75 -2.75 -5.41
C MET A 106 -2.16 -1.28 -5.22
N VAL A 107 -2.89 -0.96 -4.15
CA VAL A 107 -3.22 0.43 -3.78
C VAL A 107 -1.96 1.21 -3.44
N VAL A 108 -1.08 0.63 -2.62
CA VAL A 108 0.17 1.25 -2.19
C VAL A 108 1.10 1.50 -3.37
N GLU A 109 1.21 0.56 -4.33
CA GLU A 109 2.00 0.72 -5.56
C GLU A 109 1.63 1.99 -6.35
N VAL A 110 0.36 2.41 -6.34
CA VAL A 110 -0.05 3.69 -6.97
C VAL A 110 0.64 4.88 -6.30
N LEU A 111 0.71 4.89 -4.96
CA LEU A 111 1.38 5.95 -4.22
C LEU A 111 2.87 6.01 -4.57
N SER A 112 3.54 4.87 -4.75
CA SER A 112 4.92 4.84 -5.24
C SER A 112 5.06 5.47 -6.61
N ARG A 113 4.16 5.14 -7.53
CA ARG A 113 4.18 5.69 -8.88
C ARG A 113 3.94 7.19 -8.86
N MET A 114 3.09 7.69 -7.96
CA MET A 114 2.92 9.13 -7.74
C MET A 114 4.20 9.80 -7.25
N PHE A 115 4.92 9.18 -6.31
CA PHE A 115 6.22 9.69 -5.85
C PHE A 115 7.29 9.69 -6.95
N ASN A 116 7.36 8.63 -7.76
CA ASN A 116 8.27 8.57 -8.91
C ASN A 116 7.92 9.66 -9.94
N LYS A 117 6.65 9.86 -10.27
CA LYS A 117 6.22 10.95 -11.15
C LYS A 117 6.56 12.32 -10.56
N ALA A 118 6.38 12.53 -9.26
CA ALA A 118 6.75 13.78 -8.60
C ALA A 118 8.27 14.03 -8.66
N LYS A 119 9.11 12.97 -8.59
CA LYS A 119 10.56 13.05 -8.82
C LYS A 119 10.87 13.47 -10.25
N GLU A 120 10.27 12.81 -11.24
CA GLU A 120 10.47 13.07 -12.67
C GLU A 120 10.10 14.51 -13.05
N HIS A 121 9.04 15.05 -12.46
CA HIS A 121 8.60 16.43 -12.68
C HIS A 121 9.36 17.46 -11.84
N GLY A 122 10.35 17.04 -11.04
CA GLY A 122 11.16 17.93 -10.21
C GLY A 122 10.42 18.53 -9.02
N ILE A 123 9.24 18.04 -8.66
CA ILE A 123 8.45 18.49 -7.51
C ILE A 123 9.16 18.08 -6.20
N ILE A 124 9.74 16.88 -6.19
CA ILE A 124 10.51 16.36 -5.05
C ILE A 124 11.90 15.93 -5.50
N LYS A 125 12.90 16.19 -4.65
CA LYS A 125 14.27 15.71 -4.83
C LYS A 125 14.57 14.64 -3.79
N TRP A 126 14.78 13.41 -4.25
CA TRP A 126 15.18 12.30 -3.38
C TRP A 126 16.65 12.41 -3.02
N ILE A 127 16.97 12.31 -1.73
CA ILE A 127 18.35 12.24 -1.24
C ILE A 127 18.63 10.78 -0.88
N GLY A 128 19.09 10.00 -1.87
CA GLY A 128 19.35 8.57 -1.71
C GLY A 128 20.78 8.26 -1.23
N TYR A 129 21.02 6.99 -0.92
CA TYR A 129 22.35 6.41 -0.74
C TYR A 129 22.80 5.74 -2.05
N LYS A 130 24.01 6.05 -2.54
CA LYS A 130 24.72 5.50 -3.73
C LYS A 130 23.86 4.98 -4.91
N ASN A 131 23.89 5.70 -6.04
CA ASN A 131 23.45 5.27 -7.38
C ASN A 131 22.14 4.47 -7.44
N ASP A 132 20.98 5.15 -7.39
CA ASP A 132 19.66 4.77 -7.96
C ASP A 132 19.16 3.29 -7.87
N ALA A 133 19.83 2.40 -7.14
CA ALA A 133 19.58 0.96 -7.16
C ALA A 133 18.50 0.53 -6.16
N MET A 134 18.11 1.43 -5.27
CA MET A 134 16.96 1.24 -4.40
C MET A 134 15.98 2.37 -4.62
N HIS A 135 15.03 2.13 -5.54
CA HIS A 135 13.72 2.76 -5.48
C HIS A 135 13.11 2.37 -4.12
N ILE A 136 13.32 3.22 -3.11
CA ILE A 136 12.59 3.13 -1.86
C ILE A 136 11.22 3.69 -2.16
N THR A 137 10.40 2.85 -2.76
CA THR A 137 9.06 3.20 -3.14
C THR A 137 8.09 2.96 -2.00
N HIS A 138 8.39 2.03 -1.07
CA HIS A 138 7.60 1.80 0.14
C HIS A 138 8.49 1.32 1.29
N LEU A 139 8.71 2.21 2.26
CA LEU A 139 9.18 1.86 3.60
C LEU A 139 7.97 1.60 4.49
#